data_AF-A0A7Y2DIU2-F1
#
_entry.id   AF-A0A7Y2DIU2-F1
#
_cell.length_a   1.000
_cell.length_b   1.000
_cell.length_c   1.000
_cell.angle_alpha   90.00
_cell.angle_beta   90.00
_cell.angle_gamma   90.00
#
_symmetry.space_group_name_H-M   'P 1'
#
loop_
_entity.id
_entity.type
_entity.pdbx_description
1 polymer ?
#
loop_
_entity_poly.entity_id
_entity_poly.type
_entity_poly.pdbx_seq_one_letter_code
_entity_poly.pdbx_strand_id
1 'polypeptide(L)'
;AIEEEVTGNKRTITFTALLRERLGHHIHGERWANTIKDTLRKNGLLKRPIHIISANMHSVMNSLFARKALKKEFPSEKSLEIYQALSSSLNVELREKVISVALKNGMIPINDFSGTNIDVQLFDTAKMGDETCCYDLPKDLPDEEKPIIFVMDYAFGEQAYETIDEFLKPFKENKKAAVFLNIASISIMGKAGILEGGKGDLMIPSAHIFEGTADNYPFQNEFCADNFKGHGLKVFEGTMVTVLGTSLQNKDILKFFHQSTWNVIGLEMEGVHYQKAIQSASKIRKSIREDVKVRYAYYASDNPLVTGSTLASGGLGTTGVKPTYLITDKILEQIFNS
;
A
#
# COMPACT_ATOMS: atom_id res chain seq x y z
N ALA A 1 9.02 -44.37 -4.30
CA ALA A 1 8.91 -44.72 -5.73
C ALA A 1 8.76 -46.24 -5.88
N ILE A 2 9.82 -47.02 -6.14
CA ILE A 2 9.70 -48.47 -6.41
C ILE A 2 9.02 -49.24 -5.25
N GLU A 3 9.40 -48.96 -4.01
CA GLU A 3 8.82 -49.62 -2.84
C GLU A 3 7.33 -49.28 -2.62
N GLU A 4 6.90 -48.06 -2.96
CA GLU A 4 5.50 -47.62 -2.84
C GLU A 4 4.61 -48.29 -3.90
N GLU A 5 5.16 -48.47 -5.10
CA GLU A 5 4.47 -49.10 -6.24
C GLU A 5 4.37 -50.61 -6.09
N VAL A 6 5.36 -51.24 -5.45
CA VAL A 6 5.40 -52.69 -5.21
C VAL A 6 4.59 -53.10 -3.96
N THR A 7 4.59 -52.29 -2.90
CA THR A 7 3.96 -52.67 -1.61
C THR A 7 2.59 -52.04 -1.37
N GLY A 8 2.20 -51.02 -2.14
CA GLY A 8 0.97 -50.25 -1.92
C GLY A 8 1.02 -49.31 -0.70
N ASN A 9 2.11 -49.31 0.08
CA ASN A 9 2.30 -48.40 1.19
C ASN A 9 2.62 -47.00 0.68
N LYS A 10 1.69 -46.06 0.81
CA LYS A 10 1.90 -44.65 0.48
C LYS A 10 2.74 -43.97 1.56
N ARG A 11 3.77 -43.21 1.19
CA ARG A 11 4.48 -42.36 2.17
C ARG A 11 3.54 -41.28 2.68
N THR A 12 3.32 -41.27 3.99
CA THR A 12 2.67 -40.16 4.67
C THR A 12 3.71 -39.10 4.97
N ILE A 13 3.62 -37.96 4.29
CA ILE A 13 4.41 -36.77 4.61
C ILE A 13 3.55 -35.89 5.52
N THR A 14 3.98 -35.72 6.77
CA THR A 14 3.31 -34.85 7.73
C THR A 14 4.13 -33.58 7.90
N PHE A 15 3.52 -32.43 7.61
CA PHE A 15 4.12 -31.14 7.87
C PHE A 15 3.78 -30.64 9.28
N THR A 16 4.70 -29.86 9.86
CA THR A 16 4.43 -29.16 11.12
C THR A 16 3.23 -28.24 10.98
N ALA A 17 2.53 -27.95 12.08
CA ALA A 17 1.40 -27.02 12.07
C ALA A 17 1.81 -25.65 11.48
N LEU A 18 2.97 -25.13 11.90
CA LEU A 18 3.53 -23.87 11.42
C LEU A 18 3.75 -23.86 9.90
N LEU A 19 4.28 -24.94 9.32
CA LEU A 19 4.50 -25.00 7.88
C LEU A 19 3.18 -25.09 7.11
N ARG A 20 2.18 -25.82 7.64
CA ARG A 20 0.84 -25.90 7.03
C ARG A 20 0.15 -24.56 7.03
N GLU A 21 0.27 -23.80 8.11
CA GLU A 21 -0.26 -22.44 8.22
C GLU A 21 0.38 -21.52 7.18
N ARG A 22 1.71 -21.45 7.12
CA ARG A 22 2.44 -20.65 6.11
C ARG A 22 2.07 -21.02 4.67
N LEU A 23 1.96 -22.30 4.36
CA LEU A 23 1.50 -22.75 3.04
C LEU A 23 0.06 -22.33 2.76
N GLY A 24 -0.82 -22.41 3.76
CA GLY A 24 -2.21 -21.95 3.67
C GLY A 24 -2.32 -20.48 3.30
N HIS A 25 -1.52 -19.64 3.94
CA HIS A 25 -1.48 -18.22 3.65
C HIS A 25 -1.09 -17.89 2.20
N HIS A 26 -0.07 -18.56 1.65
CA HIS A 26 0.30 -18.42 0.24
C HIS A 26 -0.82 -18.84 -0.72
N ILE A 27 -1.66 -19.83 -0.38
CA ILE A 27 -2.81 -20.21 -1.19
C ILE A 27 -3.85 -19.08 -1.26
N HIS A 28 -4.07 -18.37 -0.14
CA HIS A 28 -4.96 -17.20 -0.12
C HIS A 28 -4.37 -16.06 -0.96
N GLY A 29 -3.09 -15.73 -0.77
CA GLY A 29 -2.38 -14.72 -1.57
C GLY A 29 -2.37 -15.03 -3.07
N GLU A 30 -2.19 -16.30 -3.45
CA GLU A 30 -2.20 -16.72 -4.86
C GLU A 30 -3.59 -16.51 -5.49
N ARG A 31 -4.65 -16.92 -4.80
CA ARG A 31 -6.04 -16.71 -5.26
C ARG A 31 -6.37 -15.23 -5.39
N TRP A 32 -5.96 -14.43 -4.41
CA TRP A 32 -6.10 -12.98 -4.43
C TRP A 32 -5.41 -12.36 -5.66
N ALA A 33 -4.12 -12.66 -5.83
CA ALA A 33 -3.30 -12.16 -6.94
C ALA A 33 -3.85 -12.58 -8.31
N ASN A 34 -4.26 -13.84 -8.46
CA ASN A 34 -4.81 -14.35 -9.71
C ASN A 34 -6.16 -13.71 -10.04
N THR A 35 -7.02 -13.45 -9.06
CA THR A 35 -8.30 -12.75 -9.27
C THR A 35 -8.08 -11.36 -9.84
N ILE A 36 -7.06 -10.64 -9.36
CA ILE A 36 -6.75 -9.30 -9.83
C ILE A 36 -6.13 -9.35 -11.24
N LYS A 37 -5.17 -10.25 -11.47
CA LYS A 37 -4.55 -10.45 -12.80
C LYS A 37 -5.58 -10.87 -13.86
N ASP A 38 -6.53 -11.72 -13.50
CA ASP A 38 -7.64 -12.07 -14.38
C ASP A 38 -8.56 -10.89 -14.67
N THR A 39 -8.81 -10.04 -13.69
CA THR A 39 -9.59 -8.80 -13.89
C THR A 39 -8.87 -7.84 -14.83
N LEU A 40 -7.56 -7.62 -14.64
CA LEU A 40 -6.73 -6.84 -15.55
C LEU A 40 -6.78 -7.40 -16.98
N ARG A 41 -6.63 -8.73 -17.13
CA ARG A 41 -6.71 -9.40 -18.43
C ARG A 41 -8.07 -9.22 -19.11
N LYS A 42 -9.17 -9.50 -18.39
CA LYS A 42 -10.54 -9.38 -18.91
C LYS A 42 -10.86 -7.98 -19.42
N ASN A 43 -10.23 -6.96 -18.83
CA ASN A 43 -10.39 -5.56 -19.21
C ASN A 43 -9.30 -5.06 -20.18
N GLY A 44 -8.39 -5.91 -20.66
CA GLY A 44 -7.33 -5.52 -21.60
C GLY A 44 -6.20 -4.68 -20.98
N LEU A 45 -6.05 -4.66 -19.65
CA LEU A 45 -5.16 -3.76 -18.92
C LEU A 45 -3.79 -4.38 -18.56
N LEU A 46 -3.62 -5.68 -18.80
CA LEU A 46 -2.50 -6.47 -18.26
C LEU A 46 -1.09 -5.98 -18.66
N LYS A 47 -0.96 -5.30 -19.82
CA LYS A 47 0.32 -4.83 -20.36
C LYS A 47 0.66 -3.38 -19.98
N ARG A 48 -0.30 -2.63 -19.46
CA ARG A 48 -0.13 -1.20 -19.14
C ARG A 48 0.75 -1.03 -17.91
N PRO A 49 1.45 0.11 -17.75
CA PRO A 49 2.20 0.41 -16.53
C PRO A 49 1.28 0.37 -15.31
N ILE A 50 1.66 -0.34 -14.25
CA ILE A 50 0.89 -0.46 -13.01
C ILE A 50 1.64 0.25 -11.89
N HIS A 51 0.95 1.17 -11.22
CA HIS A 51 1.40 1.77 -9.98
C HIS A 51 0.57 1.20 -8.83
N ILE A 52 1.22 0.45 -7.94
CA ILE A 52 0.59 -0.14 -6.76
C ILE A 52 0.61 0.89 -5.63
N ILE A 53 -0.51 1.06 -4.95
CA ILE A 53 -0.66 1.91 -3.76
C ILE A 53 -1.33 1.06 -2.67
N SER A 54 -0.58 0.71 -1.62
CA SER A 54 -1.15 0.20 -0.37
C SER A 54 -1.49 1.40 0.52
N ALA A 55 -2.78 1.65 0.72
CA ALA A 55 -3.28 2.87 1.34
C ALA A 55 -4.74 2.72 1.75
N ASN A 56 -5.24 3.73 2.48
CA ASN A 56 -6.67 3.92 2.62
C ASN A 56 -7.31 4.14 1.23
N MET A 57 -8.11 3.17 0.77
CA MET A 57 -8.69 3.16 -0.57
C MET A 57 -9.55 4.41 -0.87
N HIS A 58 -10.30 4.88 0.13
CA HIS A 58 -11.11 6.09 -0.01
C HIS A 58 -10.25 7.33 -0.28
N SER A 59 -9.06 7.44 0.34
CA SER A 59 -8.19 8.60 0.14
C SER A 59 -7.75 8.74 -1.32
N VAL A 60 -7.43 7.63 -2.01
CA VAL A 60 -7.01 7.65 -3.41
C VAL A 60 -8.18 8.00 -4.32
N MET A 61 -9.31 7.31 -4.17
CA MET A 61 -10.54 7.61 -4.94
C MET A 61 -10.97 9.06 -4.76
N ASN A 62 -10.99 9.56 -3.53
CA ASN A 62 -11.40 10.93 -3.23
C ASN A 62 -10.40 11.94 -3.78
N SER A 63 -9.10 11.65 -3.74
CA SER A 63 -8.08 12.51 -4.34
C SER A 63 -8.23 12.62 -5.85
N LEU A 64 -8.57 11.50 -6.51
CA LEU A 64 -8.80 11.46 -7.96
C LEU A 64 -10.09 12.19 -8.38
N PHE A 65 -11.20 12.04 -7.65
CA PHE A 65 -12.53 12.43 -8.15
C PHE A 65 -13.28 13.48 -7.33
N ALA A 66 -13.03 13.62 -6.02
CA ALA A 66 -13.95 14.33 -5.14
C ALA A 66 -14.09 15.82 -5.45
N ARG A 67 -12.98 16.52 -5.78
CA ARG A 67 -13.01 17.96 -6.07
C ARG A 67 -13.90 18.28 -7.27
N LYS A 68 -13.83 17.47 -8.32
CA LYS A 68 -14.65 17.61 -9.53
C LYS A 68 -16.09 17.15 -9.28
N ALA A 69 -16.27 15.99 -8.65
CA ALA A 69 -17.58 15.40 -8.39
C ALA A 69 -18.45 16.28 -7.47
N LEU A 70 -17.84 16.94 -6.49
CA LEU A 70 -18.53 17.73 -5.46
C LEU A 70 -18.41 19.24 -5.67
N LYS A 71 -18.06 19.69 -6.87
CA LYS A 71 -17.88 21.12 -7.21
C LYS A 71 -19.13 21.98 -6.90
N LYS A 72 -20.33 21.40 -6.94
CA LYS A 72 -21.58 22.11 -6.63
C LYS A 72 -21.75 22.33 -5.13
N GLU A 73 -21.39 21.33 -4.32
CA GLU A 73 -21.51 21.34 -2.86
C GLU A 73 -20.36 22.11 -2.21
N PHE A 74 -19.17 22.05 -2.81
CA PHE A 74 -17.96 22.73 -2.36
C PHE A 74 -17.41 23.59 -3.50
N PRO A 75 -17.93 24.83 -3.69
CA PRO A 75 -17.44 25.74 -4.72
C PRO A 75 -16.06 26.34 -4.37
N SER A 76 -15.60 26.22 -3.13
CA SER A 76 -14.25 26.61 -2.71
C SER A 76 -13.21 25.58 -3.19
N GLU A 77 -12.00 26.03 -3.51
CA GLU A 77 -10.91 25.13 -3.95
C GLU A 77 -10.22 24.38 -2.79
N LYS A 78 -10.72 24.52 -1.54
CA LYS A 78 -10.07 23.93 -0.37
C LYS A 78 -10.37 22.43 -0.27
N SER A 79 -9.48 21.62 -0.82
CA SER A 79 -9.54 20.16 -0.83
C SER A 79 -9.75 19.53 0.57
N LEU A 80 -9.16 20.11 1.62
CA LEU A 80 -9.25 19.58 2.98
C LEU A 80 -10.67 19.57 3.55
N GLU A 81 -11.49 20.59 3.24
CA GLU A 81 -12.89 20.68 3.71
C GLU A 81 -13.72 19.53 3.11
N ILE A 82 -13.52 19.24 1.82
CA ILE A 82 -14.15 18.12 1.11
C ILE A 82 -13.77 16.79 1.77
N TYR A 83 -12.47 16.60 2.05
CA TYR A 83 -11.97 15.36 2.66
C TYR A 83 -12.46 15.15 4.09
N GLN A 84 -12.54 16.22 4.88
CA GLN A 84 -13.14 16.17 6.22
C GLN A 84 -14.62 15.80 6.15
N ALA A 85 -15.38 16.39 5.22
CA ALA A 85 -16.78 16.04 5.00
C ALA A 85 -16.93 14.56 4.61
N LEU A 86 -16.13 14.07 3.67
CA LEU A 86 -16.19 12.67 3.22
C LEU A 86 -15.76 11.66 4.30
N SER A 87 -14.94 12.08 5.26
CA SER A 87 -14.53 11.24 6.40
C SER A 87 -15.63 11.03 7.45
N SER A 88 -16.66 11.88 7.48
CA SER A 88 -17.76 11.77 8.43
C SER A 88 -18.75 10.69 8.01
N SER A 89 -19.07 9.75 8.90
CA SER A 89 -20.05 8.68 8.64
C SER A 89 -21.43 9.19 8.21
N LEU A 90 -21.80 10.41 8.63
CA LEU A 90 -23.08 11.05 8.31
C LEU A 90 -23.24 11.44 6.83
N ASN A 91 -22.15 11.65 6.11
CA ASN A 91 -22.17 12.17 4.73
C ASN A 91 -22.22 11.05 3.68
N VAL A 92 -23.24 10.18 3.76
CA VAL A 92 -23.40 9.02 2.85
C VAL A 92 -23.61 9.47 1.41
N GLU A 93 -24.51 10.42 1.17
CA GLU A 93 -24.85 10.90 -0.18
C GLU A 93 -23.63 11.49 -0.92
N LEU A 94 -22.77 12.23 -0.22
CA LEU A 94 -21.53 12.77 -0.80
C LEU A 94 -20.59 11.65 -1.23
N ARG A 95 -20.44 10.59 -0.42
CA ARG A 95 -19.60 9.44 -0.77
C ARG A 95 -20.17 8.68 -1.96
N GLU A 96 -21.47 8.41 -1.96
CA GLU A 96 -22.13 7.72 -3.08
C GLU A 96 -21.97 8.46 -4.40
N LYS A 97 -22.03 9.80 -4.36
CA LYS A 97 -21.79 10.64 -5.54
C LYS A 97 -20.36 10.48 -6.06
N VAL A 98 -19.34 10.51 -5.18
CA VAL A 98 -17.94 10.31 -5.58
C VAL A 98 -17.72 8.89 -6.12
N ILE A 99 -18.27 7.87 -5.46
CA ILE A 99 -18.18 6.46 -5.91
C ILE A 99 -18.81 6.30 -7.30
N SER A 100 -19.99 6.88 -7.53
CA SER A 100 -20.70 6.81 -8.81
C SER A 100 -19.89 7.45 -9.94
N VAL A 101 -19.25 8.59 -9.67
CA VAL A 101 -18.33 9.23 -10.62
C VAL A 101 -17.12 8.34 -10.88
N ALA A 102 -16.50 7.78 -9.85
CA ALA A 102 -15.32 6.92 -10.00
C ALA A 102 -15.64 5.67 -10.85
N LEU A 103 -16.75 4.96 -10.57
CA LEU A 103 -17.20 3.78 -11.31
C LEU A 103 -17.45 4.10 -12.79
N LYS A 104 -18.11 5.23 -13.08
CA LYS A 104 -18.38 5.67 -14.45
C LYS A 104 -17.09 6.02 -15.22
N ASN A 105 -16.02 6.38 -14.52
CA ASN A 105 -14.77 6.90 -15.10
C ASN A 105 -13.57 5.96 -14.86
N GLY A 106 -13.80 4.64 -14.93
CA GLY A 106 -12.71 3.67 -14.99
C GLY A 106 -12.27 3.05 -13.67
N MET A 107 -12.96 3.32 -12.55
CA MET A 107 -12.76 2.54 -11.32
C MET A 107 -13.42 1.16 -11.44
N ILE A 108 -12.66 0.11 -11.13
CA ILE A 108 -13.10 -1.29 -11.08
C ILE A 108 -12.82 -1.81 -9.66
N PRO A 109 -13.86 -1.91 -8.79
CA PRO A 109 -13.71 -2.52 -7.48
C PRO A 109 -13.60 -4.04 -7.59
N ILE A 110 -12.77 -4.64 -6.74
CA ILE A 110 -12.57 -6.07 -6.61
C ILE A 110 -12.67 -6.40 -5.13
N ASN A 111 -13.81 -6.98 -4.73
CA ASN A 111 -13.99 -7.46 -3.36
C ASN A 111 -13.22 -8.77 -3.18
N ASP A 112 -12.57 -8.95 -2.03
CA ASP A 112 -11.85 -10.17 -1.75
C ASP A 112 -12.76 -11.30 -1.27
N PHE A 113 -12.59 -12.47 -1.90
CA PHE A 113 -13.19 -13.74 -1.48
C PHE A 113 -12.12 -14.84 -1.34
N SER A 114 -10.84 -14.49 -1.42
CA SER A 114 -9.72 -15.43 -1.32
C SER A 114 -9.44 -15.88 0.11
N GLY A 115 -9.81 -15.05 1.10
CA GLY A 115 -9.49 -15.23 2.52
C GLY A 115 -8.42 -14.27 3.04
N THR A 116 -7.88 -13.39 2.17
CA THR A 116 -6.96 -12.33 2.59
C THR A 116 -7.69 -11.17 3.28
N ASN A 117 -8.97 -10.94 2.96
CA ASN A 117 -9.77 -9.79 3.37
C ASN A 117 -9.16 -8.44 2.95
N ILE A 118 -8.48 -8.41 1.79
CA ILE A 118 -7.88 -7.20 1.23
C ILE A 118 -8.59 -6.86 -0.09
N ASP A 119 -9.50 -5.89 -0.03
CA ASP A 119 -10.16 -5.37 -1.22
C ASP A 119 -9.19 -4.55 -2.09
N VAL A 120 -9.51 -4.48 -3.39
CA VAL A 120 -8.71 -3.77 -4.39
C VAL A 120 -9.59 -2.86 -5.24
N GLN A 121 -9.05 -1.70 -5.62
CA GLN A 121 -9.59 -0.83 -6.65
C GLN A 121 -8.56 -0.68 -7.77
N LEU A 122 -8.97 -0.98 -8.99
CA LEU A 122 -8.19 -0.65 -10.17
C LEU A 122 -8.77 0.61 -10.81
N PHE A 123 -7.89 1.52 -11.21
CA PHE A 123 -8.27 2.77 -11.84
C PHE A 123 -7.65 2.84 -13.23
N ASP A 124 -8.49 2.70 -14.24
CA ASP A 124 -8.12 2.85 -15.65
C ASP A 124 -8.03 4.34 -16.01
N THR A 125 -6.82 4.89 -15.97
CA THR A 125 -6.62 6.32 -16.24
C THR A 125 -6.89 6.72 -17.70
N ALA A 126 -6.99 5.77 -18.64
CA ALA A 126 -7.38 6.09 -20.02
C ALA A 126 -8.86 6.46 -20.12
N LYS A 127 -9.68 6.04 -19.14
CA LYS A 127 -11.10 6.36 -19.05
C LYS A 127 -11.40 7.58 -18.18
N MET A 128 -10.37 8.21 -17.62
CA MET A 128 -10.50 9.42 -16.84
C MET A 128 -10.35 10.64 -17.75
N GLY A 129 -11.33 11.54 -17.72
CA GLY A 129 -11.28 12.78 -18.50
C GLY A 129 -10.88 13.99 -17.65
N ASP A 130 -10.47 15.08 -18.30
CA ASP A 130 -10.06 16.36 -17.69
C ASP A 130 -11.13 16.96 -16.76
N GLU A 131 -12.40 16.65 -17.02
CA GLU A 131 -13.53 17.11 -16.21
C GLU A 131 -13.79 16.24 -14.98
N THR A 132 -13.22 15.03 -14.92
CA THR A 132 -13.53 14.04 -13.87
C THR A 132 -12.32 13.71 -12.99
N CYS A 133 -11.11 13.67 -13.53
CA CYS A 133 -9.88 13.50 -12.77
C CYS A 133 -9.38 14.83 -12.22
N CYS A 134 -8.77 14.79 -11.03
CA CYS A 134 -8.11 15.93 -10.41
C CYS A 134 -6.62 16.04 -10.75
N TYR A 135 -6.10 15.13 -11.58
CA TYR A 135 -4.72 15.05 -12.06
C TYR A 135 -4.71 14.87 -13.57
N ASP A 136 -3.76 15.52 -14.22
CA ASP A 136 -3.64 15.51 -15.67
C ASP A 136 -2.54 14.55 -16.11
N LEU A 137 -2.79 13.80 -17.17
CA LEU A 137 -1.77 13.05 -17.91
C LEU A 137 -1.34 13.86 -19.14
N PRO A 138 -0.13 13.61 -19.69
CA PRO A 138 0.26 14.20 -20.96
C PRO A 138 -0.78 13.89 -22.05
N LYS A 139 -1.25 14.93 -22.75
CA LYS A 139 -2.38 14.82 -23.70
C LYS A 139 -2.12 13.85 -24.86
N ASP A 140 -0.85 13.72 -25.24
CA ASP A 140 -0.42 12.88 -26.36
C ASP A 140 -0.01 11.46 -25.93
N LEU A 141 -0.21 11.10 -24.65
CA LEU A 141 0.13 9.77 -24.14
C LEU A 141 -0.86 8.72 -24.70
N PRO A 142 -0.38 7.68 -25.41
CA PRO A 142 -1.24 6.60 -25.90
C PRO A 142 -1.95 5.88 -24.76
N ASP A 143 -3.16 5.37 -25.00
CA ASP A 143 -3.95 4.68 -23.98
C ASP A 143 -3.23 3.45 -23.39
N GLU A 144 -2.38 2.78 -24.17
CA GLU A 144 -1.55 1.65 -23.74
C GLU A 144 -0.41 2.06 -22.80
N GLU A 145 0.01 3.32 -22.83
CA GLU A 145 1.07 3.87 -21.97
C GLU A 145 0.49 4.59 -20.74
N LYS A 146 -0.79 4.99 -20.79
CA LYS A 146 -1.48 5.54 -19.62
C LYS A 146 -1.45 4.53 -18.48
N PRO A 147 -1.09 4.91 -17.24
CA PRO A 147 -0.92 3.96 -16.15
C PRO A 147 -2.24 3.41 -15.61
N ILE A 148 -2.19 2.25 -14.96
CA ILE A 148 -3.24 1.75 -14.07
C ILE A 148 -2.82 2.04 -12.65
N ILE A 149 -3.69 2.69 -11.89
CA ILE A 149 -3.51 2.83 -10.45
C ILE A 149 -4.19 1.64 -9.79
N PHE A 150 -3.37 0.76 -9.23
CA PHE A 150 -3.81 -0.35 -8.40
C PHE A 150 -3.80 0.17 -6.96
N VAL A 151 -4.93 0.11 -6.28
CA VAL A 151 -5.03 0.46 -4.86
C VAL A 151 -5.49 -0.76 -4.08
N MET A 152 -4.75 -1.17 -3.06
CA MET A 152 -5.17 -2.21 -2.12
C MET A 152 -5.39 -1.60 -0.74
N ASP A 153 -6.33 -2.16 0.01
CA ASP A 153 -6.42 -1.89 1.43
C ASP A 153 -5.17 -2.40 2.18
N TYR A 154 -5.02 -1.97 3.43
CA TYR A 154 -3.89 -2.34 4.26
C TYR A 154 -3.82 -3.85 4.48
N ALA A 155 -2.71 -4.46 4.10
CA ALA A 155 -2.36 -5.79 4.58
C ALA A 155 -1.83 -5.69 6.01
N PHE A 156 -1.97 -6.77 6.79
CA PHE A 156 -1.51 -6.80 8.18
C PHE A 156 -0.29 -7.72 8.34
N GLY A 157 0.81 -7.19 8.87
CA GLY A 157 2.00 -7.98 9.17
C GLY A 157 2.55 -8.75 7.96
N GLU A 158 2.80 -10.06 8.14
CA GLU A 158 3.37 -10.95 7.13
C GLU A 158 2.48 -11.11 5.88
N GLN A 159 1.18 -10.84 6.00
CA GLN A 159 0.26 -10.87 4.87
C GLN A 159 0.65 -9.88 3.75
N ALA A 160 1.33 -8.78 4.10
CA ALA A 160 1.88 -7.85 3.13
C ALA A 160 2.90 -8.51 2.20
N TYR A 161 3.74 -9.41 2.74
CA TYR A 161 4.67 -10.21 1.96
C TYR A 161 3.89 -11.18 1.07
N GLU A 162 2.97 -11.96 1.63
CA GLU A 162 2.24 -13.01 0.90
C GLU A 162 1.49 -12.44 -0.31
N THR A 163 0.73 -11.37 -0.11
CA THR A 163 -0.09 -10.77 -1.18
C THR A 163 0.76 -10.16 -2.28
N ILE A 164 1.73 -9.31 -1.94
CA ILE A 164 2.59 -8.67 -2.93
C ILE A 164 3.53 -9.68 -3.60
N ASP A 165 4.07 -10.66 -2.87
CA ASP A 165 4.91 -11.70 -3.45
C ASP A 165 4.17 -12.48 -4.54
N GLU A 166 2.94 -12.91 -4.27
CA GLU A 166 2.10 -13.62 -5.25
C GLU A 166 1.67 -12.70 -6.41
N PHE A 167 1.33 -11.44 -6.14
CA PHE A 167 0.97 -10.49 -7.20
C PHE A 167 2.15 -10.20 -8.14
N LEU A 168 3.37 -10.08 -7.63
CA LEU A 168 4.55 -9.79 -8.45
C LEU A 168 5.11 -11.01 -9.20
N LYS A 169 4.57 -12.22 -8.98
CA LYS A 169 4.90 -13.40 -9.82
C LYS A 169 4.30 -13.29 -11.22
N PRO A 170 4.95 -13.85 -12.26
CA PRO A 170 4.39 -13.87 -13.61
C PRO A 170 3.02 -14.55 -13.64
N PHE A 171 2.09 -13.95 -14.40
CA PHE A 171 0.76 -14.52 -14.60
C PHE A 171 0.83 -15.68 -15.59
N LYS A 172 0.40 -16.86 -15.16
CA LYS A 172 0.40 -18.07 -16.00
C LYS A 172 -1.02 -18.40 -16.44
N GLU A 173 -1.28 -18.29 -17.73
CA GLU A 173 -2.47 -18.85 -18.34
C GLU A 173 -2.19 -20.29 -18.80
N ASN A 174 -3.17 -21.18 -18.67
CA ASN A 174 -3.05 -22.58 -19.10
C ASN A 174 -2.50 -22.67 -20.53
N LYS A 175 -1.36 -23.35 -20.68
CA LYS A 175 -0.65 -23.60 -21.96
C LYS A 175 -0.14 -22.34 -22.70
N LYS A 176 -0.13 -21.16 -22.07
CA LYS A 176 0.46 -19.94 -22.64
C LYS A 176 1.76 -19.56 -21.94
N ALA A 177 2.56 -18.74 -22.61
CA ALA A 177 3.73 -18.13 -22.01
C ALA A 177 3.32 -17.27 -20.80
N ALA A 178 4.18 -17.23 -19.79
CA ALA A 178 3.95 -16.41 -18.61
C ALA A 178 4.01 -14.92 -18.99
N VAL A 179 3.06 -14.13 -18.47
CA VAL A 179 3.02 -12.69 -18.66
C VAL A 179 3.63 -12.00 -17.45
N PHE A 180 4.64 -11.16 -17.70
CA PHE A 180 5.25 -10.32 -16.69
C PHE A 180 4.50 -8.99 -16.64
N LEU A 181 4.08 -8.58 -15.45
CA LEU A 181 3.38 -7.31 -15.26
C LEU A 181 4.36 -6.15 -15.35
N ASN A 182 3.95 -5.06 -16.00
CA ASN A 182 4.74 -3.84 -16.07
C ASN A 182 4.56 -3.01 -14.79
N ILE A 183 5.22 -3.40 -13.70
CA ILE A 183 5.15 -2.68 -12.43
C ILE A 183 6.08 -1.48 -12.47
N ALA A 184 5.53 -0.26 -12.50
CA ALA A 184 6.27 0.99 -12.60
C ALA A 184 6.66 1.54 -11.22
N SER A 185 5.76 1.45 -10.24
CA SER A 185 6.08 1.83 -8.86
C SER A 185 5.23 1.12 -7.83
N ILE A 186 5.70 1.08 -6.58
CA ILE A 186 4.98 0.54 -5.43
C ILE A 186 5.05 1.57 -4.30
N SER A 187 3.88 2.04 -3.86
CA SER A 187 3.75 3.09 -2.84
C SER A 187 3.01 2.52 -1.63
N ILE A 188 3.56 2.71 -0.43
CA ILE A 188 3.03 2.23 0.83
C ILE A 188 2.82 3.45 1.71
N MET A 189 1.56 3.74 2.00
CA MET A 189 1.17 4.66 3.05
C MET A 189 0.77 3.82 4.26
N GLY A 190 1.03 4.30 5.48
CA GLY A 190 0.57 3.60 6.68
C GLY A 190 0.43 4.50 7.91
N LYS A 191 -0.24 3.96 8.93
CA LYS A 191 -0.18 4.50 10.29
C LYS A 191 1.05 3.92 10.97
N ALA A 192 1.70 4.73 11.79
CA ALA A 192 2.84 4.28 12.57
C ALA A 192 2.89 4.99 13.93
N GLY A 193 3.55 4.35 14.89
CA GLY A 193 3.96 5.02 16.12
C GLY A 193 5.19 5.87 15.85
N ILE A 194 5.17 7.14 16.25
CA ILE A 194 6.29 8.06 16.04
C ILE A 194 7.18 8.14 17.27
N LEU A 195 8.50 8.09 17.10
CA LEU A 195 9.47 8.22 18.20
C LEU A 195 9.92 9.67 18.40
N GLU A 196 9.80 10.50 17.36
CA GLU A 196 10.12 11.93 17.39
C GLU A 196 8.97 12.75 16.80
N GLY A 197 8.31 13.59 17.61
CA GLY A 197 7.16 14.40 17.15
C GLY A 197 5.82 13.93 17.74
N GLY A 198 4.73 14.30 17.07
CA GLY A 198 3.37 14.09 17.58
C GLY A 198 2.39 13.52 16.54
N LYS A 199 1.15 13.28 16.99
CA LYS A 199 0.08 12.75 16.15
C LYS A 199 -0.11 13.60 14.88
N GLY A 200 -0.15 12.93 13.73
CA GLY A 200 -0.31 13.54 12.41
C GLY A 200 0.98 14.00 11.74
N ASP A 201 2.12 14.04 12.45
CA ASP A 201 3.43 14.27 11.81
C ASP A 201 3.80 13.08 10.92
N LEU A 202 4.70 13.31 9.96
CA LEU A 202 5.05 12.36 8.91
C LEU A 202 6.42 11.73 9.14
N MET A 203 6.54 10.46 8.77
CA MET A 203 7.78 9.67 8.80
C MET A 203 8.07 9.16 7.39
N ILE A 204 9.23 9.53 6.84
CA ILE A 204 9.69 9.13 5.51
C ILE A 204 10.90 8.22 5.70
N PRO A 205 10.74 6.89 5.57
CA PRO A 205 11.81 5.96 5.86
C PRO A 205 12.90 5.94 4.79
N SER A 206 14.14 5.68 5.22
CA SER A 206 15.28 5.30 4.36
C SER A 206 15.55 3.79 4.37
N ALA A 207 15.07 3.09 5.39
CA ALA A 207 15.20 1.65 5.55
C ALA A 207 14.14 1.10 6.52
N HIS A 208 13.89 -0.21 6.45
CA HIS A 208 13.15 -0.94 7.47
C HIS A 208 14.03 -1.97 8.17
N ILE A 209 13.98 -1.97 9.50
CA ILE A 209 14.69 -2.89 10.39
C ILE A 209 13.68 -3.88 10.94
N PHE A 210 13.96 -5.19 10.88
CA PHE A 210 13.02 -6.16 11.41
C PHE A 210 13.35 -6.55 12.85
N GLU A 211 12.46 -6.22 13.78
CA GLU A 211 12.62 -6.54 15.20
C GLU A 211 12.86 -8.04 15.42
N GLY A 212 13.85 -8.36 16.25
CA GLY A 212 14.14 -9.74 16.65
C GLY A 212 14.84 -10.59 15.58
N THR A 213 15.24 -10.00 14.45
CA THR A 213 15.96 -10.70 13.38
C THR A 213 17.18 -9.89 12.91
N ALA A 214 17.97 -10.46 12.00
CA ALA A 214 19.07 -9.77 11.32
C ALA A 214 18.63 -9.11 10.00
N ASP A 215 17.35 -9.21 9.64
CA ASP A 215 16.85 -8.73 8.35
C ASP A 215 16.68 -7.22 8.37
N ASN A 216 17.36 -6.54 7.45
CA ASN A 216 17.34 -5.09 7.31
C ASN A 216 17.28 -4.72 5.84
N TYR A 217 16.37 -3.82 5.48
CA TYR A 217 16.06 -3.51 4.09
C TYR A 217 16.22 -2.01 3.82
N PRO A 218 17.41 -1.56 3.39
CA PRO A 218 17.59 -0.22 2.87
C PRO A 218 17.00 -0.09 1.45
N PHE A 219 16.54 1.10 1.11
CA PHE A 219 16.02 1.44 -0.22
C PHE A 219 16.15 2.92 -0.52
N GLN A 220 16.08 3.24 -1.81
CA GLN A 220 15.91 4.62 -2.25
C GLN A 220 14.41 4.93 -2.25
N ASN A 221 14.00 5.79 -1.32
CA ASN A 221 12.63 6.29 -1.27
C ASN A 221 12.51 7.46 -2.26
N GLU A 222 11.50 7.45 -3.12
CA GLU A 222 11.22 8.58 -4.02
C GLU A 222 10.67 9.80 -3.26
N PHE A 223 10.34 9.62 -1.97
CA PHE A 223 10.02 10.70 -1.07
C PHE A 223 11.20 11.15 -0.23
N CYS A 224 11.24 12.46 0.01
CA CYS A 224 12.02 13.16 1.01
C CYS A 224 11.15 14.21 1.71
N ALA A 225 11.66 14.76 2.81
CA ALA A 225 11.01 15.75 3.65
C ALA A 225 10.63 17.01 2.87
N ASP A 226 11.43 17.36 1.85
CA ASP A 226 11.18 18.51 0.98
C ASP A 226 9.87 18.38 0.19
N ASN A 227 9.45 17.15 -0.14
CA ASN A 227 8.16 16.93 -0.81
C ASN A 227 6.96 17.36 0.06
N PHE A 228 7.14 17.49 1.37
CA PHE A 228 6.07 17.75 2.34
C PHE A 228 6.20 19.12 3.05
N LYS A 229 7.20 19.94 2.68
CA LYS A 229 7.39 21.29 3.24
C LYS A 229 6.20 22.21 2.95
N GLY A 230 5.91 23.13 3.86
CA GLY A 230 4.86 24.15 3.69
C GLY A 230 3.43 23.69 4.02
N HIS A 231 3.22 22.41 4.34
CA HIS A 231 1.90 21.89 4.65
C HIS A 231 1.55 21.92 6.15
N GLY A 232 2.42 22.46 7.02
CA GLY A 232 2.13 22.61 8.45
C GLY A 232 2.02 21.30 9.22
N LEU A 233 2.81 20.29 8.82
CA LEU A 233 3.08 19.04 9.54
C LEU A 233 4.60 18.92 9.69
N LYS A 234 5.09 18.35 10.78
CA LYS A 234 6.52 18.02 10.88
C LYS A 234 6.78 16.75 10.08
N VAL A 235 8.00 16.63 9.57
CA VAL A 235 8.41 15.53 8.70
C VAL A 235 9.77 15.06 9.17
N PHE A 236 9.88 13.77 9.42
CA PHE A 236 11.08 13.12 9.94
C PHE A 236 11.57 12.09 8.92
N GLU A 237 12.88 12.06 8.69
CA GLU A 237 13.55 11.09 7.84
C GLU A 237 14.47 10.21 8.68
N GLY A 238 14.48 8.91 8.39
CA GLY A 238 15.30 7.96 9.14
C GLY A 238 14.85 6.53 8.93
N THR A 239 15.28 5.63 9.80
CA THR A 239 14.88 4.22 9.69
C THR A 239 13.54 3.99 10.39
N MET A 240 12.78 3.00 9.93
CA MET A 240 11.59 2.51 10.61
C MET A 240 11.87 1.10 11.13
N VAL A 241 11.32 0.76 12.29
CA VAL A 241 11.35 -0.62 12.79
C VAL A 241 10.01 -1.30 12.50
N THR A 242 10.06 -2.44 11.83
CA THR A 242 8.92 -3.34 11.68
C THR A 242 8.87 -4.26 12.91
N VAL A 243 7.80 -4.16 13.69
CA VAL A 243 7.58 -4.96 14.90
C VAL A 243 6.60 -6.10 14.65
N LEU A 244 6.72 -7.19 15.41
CA LEU A 244 5.79 -8.34 15.29
C LEU A 244 4.42 -8.07 15.93
N GLY A 245 4.33 -7.05 16.77
CA GLY A 245 3.09 -6.67 17.43
C GLY A 245 3.30 -5.64 18.52
N THR A 246 2.22 -4.96 18.89
CA THR A 246 2.24 -3.85 19.85
C THR A 246 2.53 -4.29 21.30
N SER A 247 2.39 -5.59 21.61
CA SER A 247 2.62 -6.13 22.96
C SER A 247 4.09 -6.11 23.39
N LEU A 248 5.02 -6.01 22.44
CA LEU A 248 6.47 -5.96 22.72
C LEU A 248 7.00 -4.54 22.91
N GLN A 249 6.12 -3.53 22.89
CA GLN A 249 6.48 -2.12 23.05
C GLN A 249 6.90 -1.83 24.51
N ASN A 250 8.19 -1.97 24.79
CA ASN A 250 8.81 -1.38 25.99
C ASN A 250 9.47 -0.05 25.63
N LYS A 251 9.18 1.01 26.39
CA LYS A 251 9.78 2.34 26.24
C LYS A 251 11.31 2.29 26.19
N ASP A 252 11.95 1.39 26.93
CA ASP A 252 13.42 1.30 26.96
C ASP A 252 13.98 0.75 25.64
N ILE A 253 13.30 -0.22 25.01
CA ILE A 253 13.67 -0.75 23.69
C ILE A 253 13.47 0.32 22.62
N LEU A 254 12.34 1.03 22.67
CA LEU A 254 12.05 2.11 21.72
C LEU A 254 13.05 3.27 21.85
N LYS A 255 13.44 3.62 23.08
CA LYS A 255 14.52 4.60 23.32
C LYS A 255 15.85 4.10 22.77
N PHE A 256 16.19 2.82 22.94
CA PHE A 256 17.40 2.25 22.36
C PHE A 256 17.41 2.38 20.83
N PHE A 257 16.33 1.98 20.14
CA PHE A 257 16.23 2.12 18.69
C PHE A 257 16.34 3.58 18.23
N HIS A 258 15.72 4.50 18.96
CA HIS A 258 15.75 5.92 18.64
C HIS A 258 17.12 6.58 18.90
N GLN A 259 17.77 6.27 20.03
CA GLN A 259 19.01 6.93 20.48
C GLN A 259 20.29 6.25 19.99
N SER A 260 20.18 5.04 19.42
CA SER A 260 21.31 4.32 18.84
C SER A 260 21.63 4.81 17.43
N THR A 261 22.69 4.25 16.85
CA THR A 261 23.10 4.51 15.45
C THR A 261 22.07 4.06 14.41
N TRP A 262 21.03 3.31 14.82
CA TRP A 262 19.92 2.97 13.94
C TRP A 262 19.08 4.20 13.58
N ASN A 263 19.03 5.21 14.45
CA ASN A 263 18.28 6.46 14.25
C ASN A 263 16.83 6.20 13.81
N VAL A 264 16.13 5.34 14.56
CA VAL A 264 14.75 4.97 14.26
C VAL A 264 13.82 6.14 14.56
N ILE A 265 13.03 6.53 13.57
CA ILE A 265 12.07 7.65 13.68
C ILE A 265 10.65 7.19 14.04
N GLY A 266 10.36 5.90 13.85
CA GLY A 266 9.04 5.33 14.09
C GLY A 266 9.00 3.81 13.95
N LEU A 267 7.83 3.26 14.22
CA LEU A 267 7.57 1.83 14.20
C LEU A 267 6.22 1.51 13.56
N GLU A 268 6.18 0.39 12.85
CA GLU A 268 5.05 -0.11 12.06
C GLU A 268 5.13 -1.64 11.98
N MET A 269 4.25 -2.31 11.24
CA MET A 269 4.16 -3.77 11.27
C MET A 269 4.33 -4.44 9.90
N GLU A 270 4.53 -3.68 8.81
CA GLU A 270 4.41 -4.21 7.44
C GLU A 270 5.64 -3.96 6.54
N GLY A 271 6.48 -2.99 6.86
CA GLY A 271 7.44 -2.39 5.94
C GLY A 271 8.50 -3.36 5.45
N VAL A 272 9.08 -4.14 6.37
CA VAL A 272 9.95 -5.27 6.05
C VAL A 272 9.27 -6.26 5.11
N HIS A 273 8.00 -6.59 5.34
CA HIS A 273 7.28 -7.60 4.57
C HIS A 273 7.04 -7.13 3.13
N TYR A 274 6.60 -5.88 2.95
CA TYR A 274 6.53 -5.26 1.63
C TYR A 274 7.90 -5.23 0.96
N GLN A 275 8.91 -4.71 1.64
CA GLN A 275 10.22 -4.51 1.02
C GLN A 275 10.92 -5.83 0.67
N LYS A 276 10.73 -6.88 1.47
CA LYS A 276 11.17 -8.24 1.18
C LYS A 276 10.55 -8.77 -0.12
N ALA A 277 9.24 -8.59 -0.31
CA ALA A 277 8.56 -9.03 -1.54
C ALA A 277 9.04 -8.23 -2.77
N ILE A 278 9.17 -6.90 -2.63
CA ILE A 278 9.63 -5.99 -3.68
C ILE A 278 11.06 -6.33 -4.11
N GLN A 279 11.99 -6.48 -3.18
CA GLN A 279 13.38 -6.81 -3.48
C GLN A 279 13.52 -8.23 -4.05
N SER A 280 12.75 -9.19 -3.53
CA SER A 280 12.73 -10.56 -4.09
C SER A 280 12.24 -10.56 -5.53
N ALA A 281 11.21 -9.77 -5.86
CA ALA A 281 10.68 -9.67 -7.21
C ALA A 281 11.62 -8.93 -8.17
N SER A 282 12.15 -7.77 -7.77
CA SER A 282 12.98 -6.90 -8.62
C SER A 282 14.42 -7.39 -8.77
N LYS A 283 15.07 -7.82 -7.69
CA LYS A 283 16.52 -8.12 -7.67
C LYS A 283 16.86 -9.60 -7.85
N ILE A 284 16.03 -10.50 -7.30
CA ILE A 284 16.33 -11.95 -7.30
C ILE A 284 15.59 -12.66 -8.42
N ARG A 285 14.25 -12.64 -8.39
CA ARG A 285 13.41 -13.30 -9.40
C ARG A 285 13.39 -12.57 -10.74
N LYS A 286 13.66 -11.26 -10.72
CA LYS A 286 13.57 -10.35 -11.86
C LYS A 286 12.22 -10.48 -12.57
N SER A 287 11.15 -10.64 -11.79
CA SER A 287 9.78 -10.73 -12.28
C SER A 287 9.15 -9.35 -12.51
N ILE A 288 9.79 -8.30 -12.00
CA ILE A 288 9.53 -6.90 -12.29
C ILE A 288 10.86 -6.18 -12.57
N ARG A 289 10.77 -4.93 -13.04
CA ARG A 289 11.94 -4.08 -13.31
C ARG A 289 12.81 -3.87 -12.06
N GLU A 290 14.12 -3.84 -12.24
CA GLU A 290 15.10 -3.63 -11.15
C GLU A 290 15.04 -2.21 -10.58
N ASP A 291 14.67 -1.23 -11.40
CA ASP A 291 14.52 0.19 -11.08
C ASP A 291 13.06 0.56 -10.75
N VAL A 292 12.31 -0.38 -10.16
CA VAL A 292 10.95 -0.10 -9.69
C VAL A 292 11.00 1.00 -8.64
N LYS A 293 10.21 2.05 -8.83
CA LYS A 293 10.15 3.19 -7.91
C LYS A 293 9.42 2.79 -6.64
N VAL A 294 9.94 3.15 -5.48
CA VAL A 294 9.34 2.82 -4.19
C VAL A 294 9.08 4.08 -3.37
N ARG A 295 7.89 4.18 -2.81
CA ARG A 295 7.47 5.28 -1.93
C ARG A 295 6.98 4.72 -0.63
N TYR A 296 7.62 5.08 0.47
CA TYR A 296 7.07 4.81 1.79
C TYR A 296 6.84 6.15 2.49
N ALA A 297 5.68 6.29 3.12
CA ALA A 297 5.39 7.40 3.99
C ALA A 297 4.39 6.97 5.05
N TYR A 298 4.66 7.30 6.30
CA TYR A 298 3.78 7.00 7.41
C TYR A 298 3.33 8.28 8.09
N TYR A 299 2.14 8.25 8.68
CA TYR A 299 1.68 9.32 9.55
C TYR A 299 1.48 8.81 10.97
N ALA A 300 1.84 9.65 11.93
CA ALA A 300 1.83 9.30 13.34
C ALA A 300 0.41 9.10 13.86
N SER A 301 0.06 7.89 14.27
CA SER A 301 -1.20 7.61 15.00
C SER A 301 -1.08 7.89 16.49
N ASP A 302 0.13 7.73 17.02
CA ASP A 302 0.46 7.74 18.44
C ASP A 302 1.96 8.00 18.63
N ASN A 303 2.35 8.35 19.85
CA ASN A 303 3.76 8.41 20.26
C ASN A 303 3.94 7.49 21.47
N PRO A 304 4.55 6.29 21.31
CA PRO A 304 4.66 5.30 22.37
C PRO A 304 5.63 5.70 23.50
N LEU A 305 6.50 6.69 23.29
CA LEU A 305 7.39 7.21 24.33
C LEU A 305 6.65 8.14 25.31
N VAL A 306 5.58 8.79 24.84
CA VAL A 306 4.78 9.76 25.61
C VAL A 306 3.61 9.07 26.31
N THR A 307 3.57 9.15 27.64
CA THR A 307 2.47 8.59 28.45
C THR A 307 1.13 9.22 28.07
N GLY A 308 0.09 8.39 27.90
CA GLY A 308 -1.26 8.86 27.51
C GLY A 308 -1.39 9.28 26.04
N SER A 309 -0.37 9.01 25.21
CA SER A 309 -0.40 9.24 23.76
C SER A 309 -0.26 7.95 22.94
N THR A 310 -0.49 6.79 23.56
CA THR A 310 -0.44 5.46 22.91
C THR A 310 -1.74 5.17 22.13
N LEU A 311 -1.76 4.08 21.34
CA LEU A 311 -2.95 3.60 20.61
C LEU A 311 -4.21 3.48 21.49
N ALA A 312 -4.05 3.13 22.77
CA ALA A 312 -5.15 3.03 23.73
C ALA A 312 -5.80 4.38 24.10
N SER A 313 -5.17 5.49 23.71
CA SER A 313 -5.56 6.86 24.10
C SER A 313 -6.57 7.50 23.14
N GLY A 314 -7.15 6.71 22.22
CA GLY A 314 -8.16 7.14 21.26
C GLY A 314 -7.65 7.27 19.82
N GLY A 315 -8.57 7.10 18.86
CA GLY A 315 -8.29 7.15 17.43
C GLY A 315 -7.83 8.53 16.96
N LEU A 316 -7.24 8.57 15.75
CA LEU A 316 -6.67 9.80 15.19
C LEU A 316 -7.72 10.86 14.84
N GLY A 317 -8.99 10.47 14.70
CA GLY A 317 -10.09 11.37 14.38
C GLY A 317 -9.84 12.19 13.11
N THR A 318 -10.27 13.45 13.11
CA THR A 318 -10.07 14.39 12.01
C THR A 318 -8.60 14.80 11.82
N THR A 319 -7.76 14.66 12.85
CA THR A 319 -6.31 14.93 12.78
C THR A 319 -5.62 14.03 11.75
N GLY A 320 -6.14 12.82 11.53
CA GLY A 320 -5.61 11.88 10.55
C GLY A 320 -5.93 12.21 9.09
N VAL A 321 -6.95 13.05 8.84
CA VAL A 321 -7.40 13.36 7.49
C VAL A 321 -6.30 14.08 6.71
N LYS A 322 -5.78 15.18 7.27
CA LYS A 322 -4.77 16.00 6.60
C LYS A 322 -3.51 15.22 6.18
N PRO A 323 -2.82 14.46 7.06
CA PRO A 323 -1.63 13.70 6.65
C PRO A 323 -1.95 12.58 5.67
N THR A 324 -3.07 11.87 5.83
CA THR A 324 -3.49 10.82 4.89
C THR A 324 -3.64 11.37 3.48
N TYR A 325 -4.38 12.47 3.32
CA TYR A 325 -4.59 13.06 1.99
C TYR A 325 -3.34 13.73 1.45
N LEU A 326 -2.48 14.31 2.30
CA LEU A 326 -1.21 14.88 1.83
C LEU A 326 -0.28 13.82 1.26
N ILE A 327 -0.12 12.67 1.93
CA ILE A 327 0.69 11.56 1.40
C ILE A 327 0.08 11.06 0.08
N THR A 328 -1.24 10.82 0.05
CA THR A 328 -1.91 10.36 -1.17
C THR A 328 -1.74 11.34 -2.33
N ASP A 329 -1.87 12.64 -2.08
CA ASP A 329 -1.68 13.70 -3.08
C ASP A 329 -0.25 13.68 -3.63
N LYS A 330 0.77 13.54 -2.76
CA LYS A 330 2.17 13.42 -3.21
C LYS A 330 2.47 12.12 -3.97
N ILE A 331 1.83 11.01 -3.61
CA ILE A 331 1.94 9.75 -4.37
C ILE A 331 1.38 9.97 -5.78
N LEU A 332 0.17 10.52 -5.89
CA LEU A 332 -0.49 10.75 -7.17
C LEU A 332 0.24 11.80 -8.01
N GLU A 333 0.66 12.93 -7.44
CA GLU A 333 1.47 13.93 -8.13
C GLU A 333 2.72 13.31 -8.78
N GLN A 334 3.46 12.46 -8.06
CA GLN A 334 4.64 11.81 -8.63
C GLN A 334 4.31 10.74 -9.68
N ILE A 335 3.14 10.08 -9.60
CA ILE A 335 2.71 9.09 -10.60
C ILE A 335 2.24 9.78 -11.89
N PHE A 336 1.50 10.88 -11.79
CA PHE A 336 0.97 11.59 -12.97
C PHE A 336 2.03 12.45 -13.67
N ASN A 337 3.10 12.82 -12.98
CA ASN A 337 4.24 13.56 -13.54
C ASN A 337 5.43 12.66 -13.96
N SER A 338 5.30 11.33 -13.90
CA SER A 338 6.43 10.40 -14.14
C SER A 338 6.71 10.06 -15.59
#